data_AF-A0A1I7XIQ4-F1
#
_entry.id   AF-A0A1I7XIQ4-F1
#
_cell.length_a   1.000
_cell.length_b   1.000
_cell.length_c   1.000
_cell.angle_alpha   90.00
_cell.angle_beta   90.00
_cell.angle_gamma   90.00
#
_symmetry.space_group_name_H-M   'P 1'
#
loop_
_entity.id
_entity.type
_entity.pdbx_description
1 polymer ?
#
loop_
_entity_poly.entity_id
_entity_poly.type
_entity_poly.pdbx_seq_one_letter_code
_entity_poly.pdbx_strand_id
1 'polypeptide(L)'
;MGERFGAKGENQLIVPKTTFGLATHISSDFKDDPTDGILGLAFTSLAVDGVVPPLINAMNQNLLDQPLFTVWLEHRGEANNAPGGIFTYGAIDTTNCGPVIAYQHLSSATYYQFKANAFKMGTYSTTKSYQVISDTGTSFMCGPKSVTDALAKAAGATYDNYQESYFIPCDANPPTLDIVIGTNTYSIQSVNYIVNVAIPREFQISGIYDSGQFAQHAESTINKRLLEDRIKKMRLKMKDFEAVERSKLQNNRNRRSDLQKIKIGKNWTNLL
;
A
#
# COMPACT_ATOMS: atom_id res chain seq x y z
N MET A 1 23.22 -15.15 -11.15
CA MET A 1 22.10 -16.07 -10.82
C MET A 1 20.80 -15.39 -11.27
N GLY A 2 19.73 -16.12 -11.55
CA GLY A 2 18.44 -15.55 -11.97
C GLY A 2 17.41 -15.67 -10.86
N GLU A 3 16.59 -14.64 -10.68
CA GLU A 3 15.45 -14.64 -9.76
C GLU A 3 14.31 -15.48 -10.34
N ARG A 4 13.49 -16.11 -9.50
CA ARG A 4 12.38 -16.97 -9.95
C ARG A 4 11.09 -16.50 -9.31
N PHE A 5 10.14 -16.03 -10.11
CA PHE A 5 8.82 -15.68 -9.60
C PHE A 5 7.88 -16.88 -9.73
N GLY A 6 7.07 -17.11 -8.69
CA GLY A 6 6.10 -18.20 -8.61
C GLY A 6 6.51 -19.30 -7.64
N ALA A 7 5.53 -20.10 -7.19
CA ALA A 7 5.76 -21.13 -6.19
C ALA A 7 6.64 -22.28 -6.72
N LYS A 8 7.30 -22.98 -5.79
CA LYS A 8 8.13 -24.14 -6.14
C LYS A 8 7.24 -25.25 -6.71
N GLY A 9 7.59 -25.74 -7.90
CA GLY A 9 6.83 -26.80 -8.59
C GLY A 9 5.79 -26.30 -9.59
N GLU A 10 5.61 -24.99 -9.71
CA GLU A 10 4.78 -24.36 -10.73
C GLU A 10 5.62 -23.84 -11.92
N ASN A 11 4.96 -23.34 -12.95
CA ASN A 11 5.62 -22.61 -14.03
C ASN A 11 6.15 -21.28 -13.51
N GLN A 12 7.48 -21.17 -13.37
CA GLN A 12 8.13 -19.99 -12.83
C GLN A 12 8.64 -19.07 -13.93
N LEU A 13 8.48 -17.76 -13.73
CA LEU A 13 9.17 -16.75 -14.52
C LEU A 13 10.61 -16.61 -14.02
N ILE A 14 11.57 -16.95 -14.87
CA ILE A 14 13.00 -16.80 -14.56
C ILE A 14 13.46 -15.43 -15.06
N VAL A 15 13.99 -14.60 -14.16
CA VAL A 15 14.52 -13.28 -14.46
C VAL A 15 16.05 -13.29 -14.28
N PRO A 16 16.83 -13.39 -15.38
CA PRO A 16 18.28 -13.38 -15.31
C PRO A 16 18.84 -12.04 -14.87
N LYS A 17 20.06 -12.08 -14.31
CA LYS A 17 20.87 -10.89 -13.98
C LYS A 17 20.15 -9.92 -13.03
N THR A 18 19.42 -10.47 -12.07
CA THR A 18 18.77 -9.70 -11.01
C THR A 18 19.78 -9.39 -9.91
N THR A 19 19.92 -8.10 -9.60
CA THR A 19 20.66 -7.63 -8.42
C THR A 19 19.70 -7.61 -7.23
N PHE A 20 20.14 -8.14 -6.08
CA PHE A 20 19.38 -8.14 -4.84
C PHE A 20 20.30 -7.84 -3.66
N GLY A 21 19.72 -7.38 -2.55
CA GLY A 21 20.45 -7.13 -1.31
C GLY A 21 20.58 -8.40 -0.47
N LEU A 22 21.77 -8.66 0.05
CA LEU A 22 21.98 -9.69 1.08
C LEU A 22 21.96 -9.01 2.45
N ALA A 23 20.89 -9.24 3.22
CA ALA A 23 20.80 -8.72 4.57
C ALA A 23 21.76 -9.48 5.50
N THR A 24 22.73 -8.77 6.08
CA THR A 24 23.67 -9.33 7.09
C THR A 24 23.23 -9.01 8.52
N HIS A 25 22.32 -8.04 8.67
CA HIS A 25 21.71 -7.63 9.93
C HIS A 25 20.25 -7.25 9.65
N ILE A 26 19.34 -7.71 10.51
CA ILE A 26 17.90 -7.50 10.39
C ILE A 26 17.39 -7.00 11.75
N SER A 27 16.40 -6.09 11.74
CA SER A 27 15.75 -5.59 12.96
C SER A 27 15.05 -6.73 13.71
N SER A 28 14.89 -6.59 15.03
CA SER A 28 14.05 -7.48 15.83
C SER A 28 12.60 -7.51 15.37
N ASP A 29 12.15 -6.49 14.63
CA ASP A 29 10.79 -6.40 14.10
C ASP A 29 10.46 -7.55 13.13
N PHE A 30 11.48 -8.16 12.50
CA PHE A 30 11.32 -9.30 11.59
C PHE A 30 11.50 -10.66 12.28
N LYS A 31 11.70 -10.68 13.61
CA LYS A 31 12.04 -11.92 14.33
C LYS A 31 10.95 -12.98 14.21
N ASP A 32 9.70 -12.55 14.25
CA ASP A 32 8.51 -13.42 14.19
C ASP A 32 7.78 -13.26 12.85
N ASP A 33 8.42 -12.64 11.85
CA ASP A 33 7.89 -12.53 10.50
C ASP A 33 8.00 -13.89 9.79
N PRO A 34 6.91 -14.44 9.22
CA PRO A 34 6.95 -15.72 8.52
C PRO A 34 7.69 -15.64 7.17
N THR A 35 8.09 -14.45 6.71
CA THR A 35 8.76 -14.24 5.42
C THR A 35 10.29 -14.21 5.56
N ASP A 36 10.98 -14.81 4.57
CA ASP A 36 12.44 -14.77 4.50
C ASP A 36 12.98 -13.41 3.99
N GLY A 37 12.13 -12.59 3.39
CA GLY A 37 12.53 -11.32 2.79
C GLY A 37 11.44 -10.67 1.93
N ILE A 38 11.82 -9.56 1.27
CA ILE A 38 10.91 -8.69 0.53
C ILE A 38 11.32 -8.62 -0.95
N LEU A 39 10.35 -8.87 -1.84
CA LEU A 39 10.49 -8.62 -3.27
C LEU A 39 9.77 -7.32 -3.64
N GLY A 40 10.54 -6.23 -3.80
CA GLY A 40 9.99 -4.94 -4.23
C GLY A 40 9.51 -4.95 -5.67
N LEU A 41 8.22 -4.63 -5.89
CA LEU A 41 7.61 -4.55 -7.22
C LEU A 41 7.40 -3.11 -7.72
N ALA A 42 7.71 -2.10 -6.90
CA ALA A 42 7.55 -0.69 -7.24
C ALA A 42 8.59 -0.19 -8.27
N PHE A 43 8.63 1.13 -8.49
CA PHE A 43 9.43 1.75 -9.54
C PHE A 43 10.90 1.96 -9.15
N THR A 44 11.80 1.96 -10.14
CA THR A 44 13.25 2.17 -9.93
C THR A 44 13.56 3.51 -9.24
N SER A 45 12.72 4.53 -9.39
CA SER A 45 12.88 5.83 -8.73
C SER A 45 12.82 5.76 -7.19
N LEU A 46 12.20 4.71 -6.64
CA LEU A 46 12.13 4.42 -5.22
C LEU A 46 13.23 3.46 -4.77
N ALA A 47 13.87 2.74 -5.69
CA ALA A 47 14.87 1.74 -5.36
C ALA A 47 16.12 2.40 -4.76
N VAL A 48 16.56 1.87 -3.62
CA VAL A 48 17.84 2.26 -3.01
C VAL A 48 18.96 1.96 -4.00
N ASP A 49 19.91 2.89 -4.11
CA ASP A 49 21.03 2.86 -5.06
C ASP A 49 20.64 2.76 -6.55
N GLY A 50 19.36 3.00 -6.88
CA GLY A 50 18.85 2.94 -8.25
C GLY A 50 18.88 1.54 -8.87
N VAL A 51 18.93 0.49 -8.03
CA VAL A 51 18.92 -0.90 -8.50
C VAL A 51 17.61 -1.18 -9.24
N VAL A 52 17.71 -1.76 -10.44
CA VAL A 52 16.53 -2.08 -11.25
C VAL A 52 15.69 -3.16 -10.55
N PRO A 53 14.42 -2.89 -10.21
CA PRO A 53 13.56 -3.86 -9.56
C PRO A 53 13.36 -5.11 -10.41
N PRO A 54 13.21 -6.32 -9.81
CA PRO A 54 13.23 -7.57 -10.57
C PRO A 54 12.12 -7.67 -11.63
N LEU A 55 10.90 -7.17 -11.34
CA LEU A 55 9.82 -7.18 -12.33
C LEU A 55 10.07 -6.22 -13.49
N ILE A 56 10.65 -5.04 -13.22
CA ILE A 56 11.06 -4.09 -14.26
C ILE A 56 12.20 -4.69 -15.11
N ASN A 57 13.13 -5.41 -14.48
CA ASN A 57 14.16 -6.14 -15.20
C ASN A 57 13.56 -7.19 -16.15
N ALA A 58 12.52 -7.91 -15.72
CA ALA A 58 11.79 -8.85 -16.57
C ALA A 58 11.12 -8.15 -17.77
N MET A 59 10.51 -6.98 -17.55
CA MET A 59 9.93 -6.15 -18.62
C MET A 59 11.00 -5.67 -19.61
N ASN A 60 12.14 -5.18 -19.12
CA ASN A 60 13.26 -4.71 -19.96
C ASN A 60 13.86 -5.84 -20.82
N GLN A 61 13.79 -7.08 -20.33
CA GLN A 61 14.22 -8.28 -21.05
C GLN A 61 13.12 -8.89 -21.94
N ASN A 62 11.94 -8.27 -22.02
CA ASN A 62 10.77 -8.75 -22.76
C ASN A 62 10.36 -10.19 -22.39
N LEU A 63 10.39 -10.51 -21.09
CA LEU A 63 10.03 -11.84 -20.58
C LEU A 63 8.53 -12.00 -20.28
N LEU A 64 7.75 -10.92 -20.40
CA LEU A 64 6.32 -10.89 -20.12
C LEU A 64 5.53 -10.65 -21.41
N ASP A 65 4.40 -11.33 -21.57
CA ASP A 65 3.47 -11.09 -22.69
C ASP A 65 2.93 -9.65 -22.69
N GLN A 66 2.66 -9.10 -21.50
CA GLN A 66 2.30 -7.71 -21.29
C GLN A 66 3.10 -7.11 -20.12
N PRO A 67 3.46 -5.81 -20.16
CA PRO A 67 4.23 -5.17 -19.11
C PRO A 67 3.33 -4.80 -17.91
N LEU A 68 2.68 -5.79 -17.29
CA LEU A 68 1.82 -5.63 -16.14
C LEU A 68 1.84 -6.87 -15.24
N PHE A 69 1.27 -6.72 -14.05
CA PHE A 69 0.93 -7.83 -13.18
C PHE A 69 -0.40 -7.53 -12.48
N THR A 70 -1.05 -8.57 -11.98
CA THR A 70 -2.23 -8.46 -11.11
C THR A 70 -2.00 -9.21 -9.82
N VAL A 71 -2.59 -8.71 -8.75
CA VAL A 71 -2.56 -9.34 -7.43
C VAL A 71 -4.00 -9.59 -7.02
N TRP A 72 -4.27 -10.82 -6.62
CA TRP A 72 -5.48 -11.19 -5.91
C TRP A 72 -5.06 -11.77 -4.56
N LEU A 73 -5.67 -11.28 -3.49
CA LEU A 73 -5.50 -11.80 -2.14
C LEU A 73 -6.81 -12.47 -1.74
N GLU A 74 -6.73 -13.68 -1.21
CA GLU A 74 -7.91 -14.40 -0.74
C GLU A 74 -8.33 -13.81 0.61
N HIS A 75 -9.59 -13.38 0.73
CA HIS A 75 -10.17 -12.97 2.01
C HIS A 75 -10.42 -14.22 2.87
N ARG A 76 -9.38 -14.62 3.58
CA ARG A 76 -9.37 -15.81 4.42
C ARG A 76 -8.54 -15.54 5.66
N GLY A 77 -9.07 -15.93 6.81
CA GLY A 77 -8.27 -16.01 8.03
C GLY A 77 -7.19 -17.08 7.92
N GLU A 78 -6.45 -17.26 9.01
CA GLU A 78 -5.38 -18.25 9.09
C GLU A 78 -5.86 -19.66 8.66
N ALA A 79 -5.20 -20.23 7.66
CA ALA A 79 -5.51 -21.54 7.13
C ALA A 79 -4.22 -22.29 6.75
N ASN A 80 -4.09 -23.52 7.24
CA ASN A 80 -2.94 -24.37 6.94
C ASN A 80 -3.07 -24.95 5.53
N ASN A 81 -1.98 -24.92 4.75
CA ASN A 81 -1.89 -25.50 3.41
C ASN A 81 -2.91 -24.96 2.40
N ALA A 82 -3.33 -23.70 2.55
CA ALA A 82 -4.19 -22.99 1.61
C ALA A 82 -3.43 -21.83 0.95
N PRO A 83 -3.60 -21.58 -0.36
CA PRO A 83 -3.06 -20.38 -0.99
C PRO A 83 -3.71 -19.12 -0.39
N GLY A 84 -2.91 -18.13 -0.01
CA GLY A 84 -3.41 -16.83 0.47
C GLY A 84 -3.73 -15.81 -0.63
N GLY A 85 -3.44 -16.14 -1.89
CA GLY A 85 -3.57 -15.23 -3.02
C GLY A 85 -2.78 -15.69 -4.24
N ILE A 86 -2.85 -14.90 -5.31
CA ILE A 86 -2.20 -15.15 -6.60
C ILE A 86 -1.59 -13.86 -7.13
N PHE A 87 -0.34 -13.96 -7.57
CA PHE A 87 0.29 -12.97 -8.45
C PHE A 87 0.28 -13.51 -9.88
N THR A 88 -0.22 -12.72 -10.82
CA THR A 88 -0.16 -13.02 -12.26
C THR A 88 0.76 -12.01 -12.92
N TYR A 89 1.88 -12.49 -13.47
CA TYR A 89 2.82 -11.64 -14.22
C TYR A 89 2.58 -11.80 -15.71
N GLY A 90 2.53 -10.69 -16.45
CA GLY A 90 2.40 -10.73 -17.91
C GLY A 90 0.97 -10.75 -18.46
N ALA A 91 -0.04 -10.92 -17.60
CA ALA A 91 -1.43 -10.99 -18.03
C ALA A 91 -2.39 -10.44 -16.96
N ILE A 92 -3.59 -10.11 -17.40
CA ILE A 92 -4.70 -9.84 -16.49
C ILE A 92 -5.24 -11.17 -15.99
N ASP A 93 -5.28 -11.36 -14.67
CA ASP A 93 -6.05 -12.44 -14.07
C ASP A 93 -7.53 -12.26 -14.42
N THR A 94 -8.09 -13.15 -15.24
CA THR A 94 -9.51 -13.15 -15.63
C THR A 94 -10.36 -14.09 -14.78
N THR A 95 -9.72 -14.87 -13.91
CA THR A 95 -10.36 -15.83 -13.01
C THR A 95 -10.81 -15.13 -11.73
N ASN A 96 -9.91 -14.35 -11.11
CA ASN A 96 -10.16 -13.76 -9.79
C ASN A 96 -10.49 -12.26 -9.85
N CYS A 97 -10.20 -11.56 -10.96
CA CYS A 97 -10.67 -10.19 -11.12
C CYS A 97 -12.19 -10.15 -11.34
N GLY A 98 -12.85 -9.22 -10.65
CA GLY A 98 -14.26 -8.92 -10.89
C GLY A 98 -14.52 -8.33 -12.29
N PRO A 99 -15.80 -8.13 -12.65
CA PRO A 99 -16.20 -7.71 -13.99
C PRO A 99 -15.73 -6.29 -14.37
N VAL A 100 -15.27 -5.50 -13.40
CA VAL A 100 -14.82 -4.13 -13.65
C VAL A 100 -13.32 -4.02 -13.51
N ILE A 101 -12.71 -3.74 -14.65
CA ILE A 101 -11.31 -3.38 -14.80
C ILE A 101 -11.25 -1.90 -15.18
N ALA A 102 -10.83 -1.05 -14.25
CA ALA A 102 -10.62 0.37 -14.51
C ALA A 102 -9.13 0.71 -14.45
N TYR A 103 -8.77 1.84 -15.06
CA TYR A 103 -7.40 2.35 -15.04
C TYR A 103 -7.39 3.76 -14.48
N GLN A 104 -6.38 4.04 -13.66
CA GLN A 104 -6.11 5.36 -13.10
C GLN A 104 -4.66 5.74 -13.39
N HIS A 105 -4.44 7.00 -13.75
CA HIS A 105 -3.08 7.48 -13.97
C HIS A 105 -2.30 7.58 -12.66
N LEU A 106 -1.03 7.19 -12.73
CA LEU A 106 -0.05 7.47 -11.69
C LEU A 106 0.06 8.99 -11.49
N SER A 107 0.06 9.43 -10.25
CA SER A 107 0.44 10.80 -9.90
C SER A 107 1.94 10.95 -9.67
N SER A 108 2.61 9.85 -9.29
CA SER A 108 4.07 9.72 -9.19
C SER A 108 4.45 8.26 -9.45
N ALA A 109 5.46 8.04 -10.29
CA ALA A 109 6.02 6.70 -10.54
C ALA A 109 7.13 6.40 -9.50
N THR A 110 6.79 6.43 -8.22
CA THR A 110 7.65 6.04 -7.08
C THR A 110 7.07 4.80 -6.40
N TYR A 111 5.91 4.97 -5.79
CA TYR A 111 4.99 3.90 -5.44
C TYR A 111 3.95 3.71 -6.56
N TYR A 112 3.04 2.74 -6.41
CA TYR A 112 1.79 2.72 -7.18
C TYR A 112 0.83 3.81 -6.69
N GLN A 113 1.26 5.07 -6.85
CA GLN A 113 0.60 6.25 -6.31
C GLN A 113 -0.39 6.86 -7.30
N PHE A 114 -1.61 7.12 -6.86
CA PHE A 114 -2.65 7.74 -7.66
C PHE A 114 -3.55 8.65 -6.80
N LYS A 115 -4.43 9.39 -7.46
CA LYS A 115 -5.38 10.30 -6.80
C LYS A 115 -6.69 9.57 -6.49
N ALA A 116 -7.09 9.55 -5.22
CA ALA A 116 -8.46 9.24 -4.79
C ALA A 116 -9.24 10.55 -4.63
N ASN A 117 -10.48 10.56 -5.11
CA ASN A 117 -11.29 11.77 -5.25
C ASN A 117 -12.16 12.06 -4.02
N ALA A 118 -12.69 11.02 -3.38
CA ALA A 118 -13.58 11.16 -2.23
C ALA A 118 -13.60 9.88 -1.39
N PHE A 119 -13.99 10.03 -0.12
CA PHE A 119 -14.20 8.94 0.82
C PHE A 119 -15.54 9.16 1.53
N LYS A 120 -16.32 8.09 1.69
CA LYS A 120 -17.64 8.15 2.33
C LYS A 120 -17.89 6.89 3.15
N MET A 121 -18.45 7.07 4.34
CA MET A 121 -18.89 5.98 5.20
C MET A 121 -20.00 6.50 6.10
N GLY A 122 -21.18 5.84 6.07
CA GLY A 122 -22.33 6.28 6.84
C GLY A 122 -22.67 7.76 6.59
N THR A 123 -22.66 8.56 7.65
CA THR A 123 -22.92 10.01 7.59
C THR A 123 -21.67 10.85 7.27
N TYR A 124 -20.47 10.26 7.32
CA TYR A 124 -19.24 10.93 6.96
C TYR A 124 -19.05 10.90 5.44
N SER A 125 -18.68 12.05 4.88
CA SER A 125 -18.32 12.19 3.47
C SER A 125 -17.33 13.33 3.30
N THR A 126 -16.30 13.10 2.50
CA THR A 126 -15.35 14.14 2.08
C THR A 126 -15.13 14.08 0.59
N THR A 127 -15.20 15.23 -0.08
CA THR A 127 -14.85 15.40 -1.50
C THR A 127 -13.41 15.88 -1.67
N LYS A 128 -12.66 15.99 -0.57
CA LYS A 128 -11.24 16.29 -0.62
C LYS A 128 -10.52 15.10 -1.25
N SER A 129 -9.72 15.40 -2.27
CA SER A 129 -8.90 14.40 -2.92
C SER A 129 -7.57 14.20 -2.18
N TYR A 130 -7.06 12.97 -2.23
CA TYR A 130 -5.81 12.57 -1.58
C TYR A 130 -4.92 11.82 -2.57
N GLN A 131 -3.60 11.93 -2.39
CA GLN A 131 -2.67 10.99 -2.99
C GLN A 131 -2.68 9.73 -2.13
N VAL A 132 -2.88 8.58 -2.76
CA VAL A 132 -2.94 7.27 -2.14
C VAL A 132 -2.01 6.32 -2.89
N ILE A 133 -1.60 5.25 -2.24
CA ILE A 133 -0.81 4.18 -2.85
C ILE A 133 -1.59 2.87 -2.77
N SER A 134 -1.46 2.03 -3.79
CA SER A 134 -1.81 0.61 -3.67
C SER A 134 -0.56 -0.14 -3.21
N ASP A 135 -0.61 -0.67 -2.00
CA ASP A 135 0.56 -1.31 -1.37
C ASP A 135 0.18 -2.68 -0.80
N THR A 136 0.73 -3.74 -1.40
CA THR A 136 0.53 -5.12 -0.93
C THR A 136 1.38 -5.46 0.30
N GLY A 137 2.32 -4.59 0.68
CA GLY A 137 3.17 -4.77 1.86
C GLY A 137 2.59 -4.15 3.14
N THR A 138 1.43 -3.49 3.07
CA THR A 138 0.77 -2.88 4.22
C THR A 138 -0.51 -3.66 4.56
N SER A 139 -0.61 -4.16 5.79
CA SER A 139 -1.72 -5.02 6.21
C SER A 139 -3.07 -4.32 6.29
N PHE A 140 -3.12 -3.04 6.67
CA PHE A 140 -4.37 -2.31 6.91
C PHE A 140 -4.48 -1.06 6.02
N MET A 141 -5.65 -0.43 5.96
CA MET A 141 -5.81 0.87 5.30
C MET A 141 -5.33 1.99 6.22
N CYS A 142 -4.39 2.79 5.74
CA CYS A 142 -3.89 3.95 6.49
C CYS A 142 -4.22 5.28 5.83
N GLY A 143 -4.30 6.33 6.64
CA GLY A 143 -4.49 7.67 6.12
C GLY A 143 -4.22 8.76 7.14
N PRO A 144 -4.45 10.04 6.77
CA PRO A 144 -4.33 11.14 7.70
C PRO A 144 -5.31 10.98 8.87
N LYS A 145 -4.84 11.19 10.10
CA LYS A 145 -5.63 11.11 11.33
C LYS A 145 -7.05 11.67 11.23
N SER A 146 -7.21 12.85 10.64
CA SER A 146 -8.51 13.52 10.53
C SER A 146 -9.53 12.77 9.68
N VAL A 147 -9.07 11.97 8.71
CA VAL A 147 -9.91 11.12 7.87
C VAL A 147 -10.17 9.80 8.59
N THR A 148 -9.14 9.18 9.15
CA THR A 148 -9.25 7.87 9.81
C THR A 148 -10.09 7.94 11.09
N ASP A 149 -9.92 8.98 11.92
CA ASP A 149 -10.78 9.25 13.09
C ASP A 149 -12.25 9.40 12.67
N ALA A 150 -12.51 10.10 11.56
CA ALA A 150 -13.86 10.36 11.10
C ALA A 150 -14.53 9.10 10.52
N LEU A 151 -13.77 8.28 9.78
CA LEU A 151 -14.21 6.97 9.30
C LEU A 151 -14.46 6.01 10.46
N ALA A 152 -13.52 5.88 11.39
CA ALA A 152 -13.66 5.03 12.57
C ALA A 152 -14.90 5.42 13.39
N LYS A 153 -15.11 6.72 13.62
CA LYS A 153 -16.32 7.23 14.28
C LYS A 153 -17.60 6.88 13.50
N ALA A 154 -17.58 6.98 12.17
CA ALA A 154 -18.73 6.61 11.34
C ALA A 154 -19.01 5.09 11.34
N ALA A 155 -17.99 4.26 11.55
CA ALA A 155 -18.13 2.83 11.79
C ALA A 155 -18.62 2.51 13.22
N GLY A 156 -18.62 3.47 14.14
CA GLY A 156 -18.90 3.22 15.56
C GLY A 156 -17.72 2.64 16.34
N ALA A 157 -16.51 2.76 15.80
CA ALA A 157 -15.28 2.33 16.46
C ALA A 157 -14.74 3.43 17.40
N THR A 158 -14.04 2.99 18.45
CA THR A 158 -13.39 3.83 19.44
C THR A 158 -11.88 3.60 19.44
N TYR A 159 -11.12 4.68 19.50
CA TYR A 159 -9.67 4.59 19.54
C TYR A 159 -9.18 4.18 20.93
N ASP A 160 -8.34 3.14 20.99
CA ASP A 160 -7.64 2.71 22.19
C ASP A 160 -6.19 3.24 22.15
N ASN A 161 -5.84 4.07 23.14
CA ASN A 161 -4.52 4.69 23.21
C ASN A 161 -3.40 3.72 23.60
N TYR A 162 -3.73 2.61 24.26
CA TYR A 162 -2.74 1.63 24.71
C TYR A 162 -2.36 0.68 23.58
N GLN A 163 -3.34 0.24 22.79
CA GLN A 163 -3.17 -0.63 21.63
C GLN A 163 -2.91 0.14 20.33
N GLU A 164 -2.96 1.48 20.40
CA GLU A 164 -2.79 2.39 19.26
C GLU A 164 -3.67 2.02 18.05
N SER A 165 -4.90 1.57 18.31
CA SER A 165 -5.79 0.97 17.31
C SER A 165 -7.25 1.32 17.57
N TYR A 166 -8.11 1.22 16.56
CA TYR A 166 -9.55 1.40 16.73
C TYR A 166 -10.24 0.06 16.97
N PHE A 167 -11.08 0.02 18.00
CA PHE A 167 -11.87 -1.14 18.38
C PHE A 167 -13.34 -0.90 18.11
N ILE A 168 -14.05 -1.93 17.65
CA ILE A 168 -15.49 -1.92 17.37
C ILE A 168 -16.16 -3.09 18.08
N PRO A 169 -17.37 -2.94 18.66
CA PRO A 169 -18.09 -4.06 19.25
C PRO A 169 -18.34 -5.20 18.25
N CYS A 170 -18.25 -6.46 18.70
CA CYS A 170 -18.42 -7.63 17.83
C CYS A 170 -19.82 -7.73 17.18
N ASP A 171 -20.84 -7.14 17.79
CA ASP A 171 -22.23 -7.11 17.32
C ASP A 171 -22.55 -5.86 16.47
N ALA A 172 -21.56 -4.99 16.24
CA ALA A 172 -21.73 -3.83 15.40
C ALA A 172 -21.97 -4.20 13.93
N ASN A 173 -22.79 -3.40 13.25
CA ASN A 173 -23.04 -3.53 11.82
C ASN A 173 -22.65 -2.23 11.09
N PRO A 174 -21.34 -1.98 10.90
CA PRO A 174 -20.89 -0.71 10.34
C PRO A 174 -21.18 -0.61 8.83
N PRO A 175 -21.35 0.62 8.32
CA PRO A 175 -21.73 0.86 6.93
C PRO A 175 -20.57 0.62 5.97
N THR A 176 -20.87 0.32 4.70
CA THR A 176 -19.86 0.21 3.64
C THR A 176 -18.96 1.46 3.54
N LEU A 177 -17.66 1.25 3.29
CA LEU A 177 -16.71 2.32 2.94
C LEU A 177 -16.69 2.50 1.42
N ASP A 178 -17.08 3.67 0.95
CA ASP A 178 -17.00 4.04 -0.45
C ASP A 178 -15.76 4.92 -0.71
N ILE A 179 -14.93 4.49 -1.65
CA ILE A 179 -13.78 5.26 -2.16
C ILE A 179 -14.06 5.61 -3.61
N VAL A 180 -14.00 6.89 -3.96
CA VAL A 180 -14.17 7.35 -5.35
C VAL A 180 -12.79 7.52 -5.97
N ILE A 181 -12.53 6.83 -7.07
CA ILE A 181 -11.28 6.95 -7.83
C ILE A 181 -11.63 7.16 -9.31
N GLY A 182 -11.27 8.32 -9.84
CA GLY A 182 -11.70 8.76 -11.16
C GLY A 182 -13.23 8.90 -11.21
N THR A 183 -13.86 8.17 -12.12
CA THR A 183 -15.33 8.13 -12.28
C THR A 183 -15.98 6.94 -11.58
N ASN A 184 -15.19 6.10 -10.90
CA ASN A 184 -15.68 4.87 -10.29
C ASN A 184 -15.76 5.00 -8.77
N THR A 185 -16.85 4.47 -8.20
CA THR A 185 -16.97 4.20 -6.77
C THR A 185 -16.60 2.74 -6.50
N TYR A 186 -15.74 2.54 -5.51
CA TYR A 186 -15.28 1.26 -4.99
C TYR A 186 -15.82 1.12 -3.58
N SER A 187 -16.69 0.13 -3.38
CA SER A 187 -17.42 -0.08 -2.13
C SER A 187 -16.84 -1.27 -1.39
N ILE A 188 -16.35 -1.03 -0.17
CA ILE A 188 -15.71 -2.02 0.70
C ILE A 188 -16.70 -2.38 1.81
N GLN A 189 -17.14 -3.63 1.81
CA GLN A 189 -18.06 -4.16 2.82
C GLN A 189 -17.36 -4.28 4.18
N SER A 190 -18.13 -4.20 5.26
CA SER A 190 -17.62 -4.25 6.65
C SER A 190 -16.72 -5.44 6.93
N VAL A 191 -17.07 -6.61 6.40
CA VAL A 191 -16.26 -7.83 6.50
C VAL A 191 -14.82 -7.65 5.98
N ASN A 192 -14.57 -6.70 5.09
CA ASN A 192 -13.26 -6.43 4.47
C ASN A 192 -12.50 -5.27 5.10
N TYR A 193 -13.03 -4.61 6.13
CA TYR A 193 -12.26 -3.60 6.88
C TYR A 193 -12.29 -3.84 8.40
N ILE A 194 -12.82 -4.98 8.85
CA ILE A 194 -12.88 -5.36 10.26
C ILE A 194 -12.16 -6.69 10.43
N VAL A 195 -11.27 -6.74 11.40
CA VAL A 195 -10.50 -7.94 11.74
C VAL A 195 -10.95 -8.48 13.09
N ASN A 196 -11.37 -9.74 13.08
CA ASN A 196 -11.70 -10.50 14.28
C ASN A 196 -10.42 -10.87 15.02
N VAL A 197 -10.20 -10.28 16.19
CA VAL A 197 -9.06 -10.63 17.05
C VAL A 197 -9.50 -11.42 18.27
N ALA A 198 -8.66 -12.37 18.70
CA ALA A 198 -8.89 -13.20 19.89
C ALA A 198 -8.52 -12.49 21.21
N ILE A 199 -8.85 -11.20 21.33
CA ILE A 199 -8.77 -10.38 22.56
C ILE A 199 -10.18 -10.46 23.24
N PRO A 200 -10.45 -10.06 24.52
CA PRO A 200 -11.73 -10.39 25.18
C PRO A 200 -12.93 -10.18 24.25
N ARG A 201 -13.81 -11.19 24.17
CA ARG A 201 -14.79 -11.49 23.09
C ARG A 201 -15.80 -10.39 22.75
N GLU A 202 -15.63 -9.19 23.28
CA GLU A 202 -16.51 -8.04 23.14
C GLU A 202 -16.10 -7.10 22.00
N PHE A 203 -14.83 -7.12 21.54
CA PHE A 203 -14.33 -6.17 20.55
C PHE A 203 -13.50 -6.79 19.41
N GLN A 204 -13.59 -6.16 18.23
CA GLN A 204 -12.83 -6.42 16.99
C GLN A 204 -11.97 -5.21 16.65
N ILE A 205 -10.98 -5.36 15.76
CA ILE A 205 -10.12 -4.24 15.30
C ILE A 205 -10.62 -3.71 13.96
N SER A 206 -10.73 -2.39 13.85
CA SER A 206 -10.96 -1.71 12.57
C SER A 206 -9.65 -1.62 11.80
N GLY A 207 -9.64 -2.13 10.57
CA GLY A 207 -8.50 -2.07 9.64
C GLY A 207 -8.27 -0.70 9.00
N ILE A 208 -8.72 0.38 9.64
CA ILE A 208 -8.48 1.77 9.27
C ILE A 208 -7.66 2.41 10.38
N TYR A 209 -6.46 2.91 10.09
CA TYR A 209 -5.55 3.45 11.11
C TYR A 209 -4.81 4.73 10.66
N ASP A 210 -4.29 5.49 11.64
CA ASP A 210 -3.56 6.74 11.39
C ASP A 210 -2.12 6.48 10.90
N SER A 211 -1.81 6.98 9.71
CA SER A 211 -0.47 6.93 9.10
C SER A 211 0.64 7.64 9.91
N GLY A 212 0.29 8.62 10.75
CA GLY A 212 1.25 9.33 11.60
C GLY A 212 1.96 8.40 12.61
N GLN A 213 1.35 7.26 12.95
CA GLN A 213 1.91 6.26 13.84
C GLN A 213 2.84 5.28 13.12
N PHE A 214 2.59 5.02 11.83
CA PHE A 214 3.50 4.24 10.99
C PHE A 214 4.84 4.96 10.82
N ALA A 215 4.82 6.29 10.66
CA ALA A 215 6.04 7.11 10.63
C ALA A 215 6.79 7.07 11.96
N GLN A 216 6.09 7.04 13.11
CA GLN A 216 6.74 6.94 14.42
C GLN A 216 7.35 5.56 14.68
N HIS A 217 6.71 4.46 14.25
CA HIS A 217 7.32 3.13 14.35
C HIS A 217 8.52 2.96 13.40
N ALA A 218 8.42 3.45 12.16
CA ALA A 218 9.54 3.45 11.21
C ALA A 218 10.72 4.35 11.64
N GLU A 219 10.47 5.39 12.44
CA GLU A 219 11.50 6.29 12.98
C GLU A 219 11.98 5.89 14.39
N SER A 220 11.31 4.97 15.09
CA SER A 220 11.64 4.64 16.49
C SER A 220 12.94 3.85 16.67
N THR A 221 13.54 3.34 15.59
CA THR A 221 14.78 2.53 15.62
C THR A 221 16.08 3.33 15.44
N ILE A 222 16.09 4.66 15.63
CA ILE A 222 17.34 5.45 15.60
C ILE A 222 17.47 6.37 16.83
N ASN A 223 18.28 5.88 17.78
CA ASN A 223 18.93 6.56 18.91
C ASN A 223 18.65 8.08 19.04
N LYS A 224 17.83 8.46 20.03
CA LYS A 224 17.28 9.80 20.28
C LYS A 224 18.28 10.98 20.28
N ARG A 225 19.58 10.76 20.49
CA ARG A 225 20.60 11.83 20.45
C ARG A 225 21.00 12.30 19.05
N LEU A 226 20.84 11.47 18.01
CA LEU A 226 21.13 11.85 16.61
C LEU A 226 19.94 12.57 15.93
N LEU A 227 18.74 12.38 16.49
CA LEU A 227 17.49 12.89 15.93
C LEU A 227 17.35 14.41 16.13
N GLU A 228 17.76 14.96 17.28
CA GLU A 228 17.66 16.41 17.53
C GLU A 228 18.56 17.24 16.60
N ASP A 229 19.79 16.76 16.31
CA ASP A 229 20.71 17.43 15.40
C ASP A 229 20.29 17.30 13.92
N ARG A 230 19.64 16.18 13.54
CA ARG A 230 19.12 15.98 12.17
C ARG A 230 17.82 16.73 11.92
N ILE A 231 16.92 16.85 12.92
CA ILE A 231 15.72 17.69 12.84
C ILE A 231 16.09 19.18 12.67
N LYS A 232 17.17 19.64 13.34
CA LYS A 232 17.68 21.00 13.19
C LYS A 232 18.24 21.25 11.78
N LYS A 233 18.98 20.29 11.21
CA LYS A 233 19.46 20.33 9.81
C LYS A 233 18.35 20.19 8.77
N MET A 234 17.30 19.42 9.05
CA MET A 234 16.15 19.25 8.14
C MET A 234 15.28 20.52 8.08
N ARG A 235 15.07 21.24 9.19
CA ARG A 235 14.37 22.54 9.17
C ARG A 235 15.07 23.60 8.32
N LEU A 236 16.40 23.54 8.21
CA LEU A 236 17.18 24.40 7.30
C LEU A 236 17.02 23.96 5.84
N LYS A 237 17.15 22.67 5.54
CA LYS A 237 16.99 22.14 4.17
C LYS A 237 15.56 22.26 3.62
N MET A 238 14.54 22.24 4.48
CA MET A 238 13.13 22.38 4.07
C MET A 238 12.80 23.81 3.62
N LYS A 239 13.47 24.83 4.20
CA LYS A 239 13.39 26.21 3.70
C LYS A 239 14.06 26.39 2.35
N ASP A 240 15.18 25.70 2.12
CA ASP A 240 15.86 25.69 0.83
C ASP A 240 15.05 24.94 -0.25
N PHE A 241 14.34 23.88 0.15
CA PHE A 241 13.46 23.10 -0.73
C PHE A 241 12.23 23.92 -1.17
N GLU A 242 11.58 24.66 -0.26
CA GLU A 242 10.47 25.55 -0.62
C GLU A 242 10.91 26.70 -1.55
N ALA A 243 12.17 27.15 -1.47
CA ALA A 243 12.72 28.15 -2.38
C ALA A 243 13.00 27.59 -3.78
N VAL A 244 13.47 26.33 -3.86
CA VAL A 244 13.71 25.61 -5.12
C VAL A 244 12.41 25.18 -5.79
N GLU A 245 11.38 24.83 -5.03
CA GLU A 245 10.08 24.42 -5.57
C GLU A 245 9.30 25.61 -6.16
N ARG A 246 9.43 26.80 -5.55
CA ARG A 246 8.92 28.06 -6.14
C ARG A 246 9.62 28.42 -7.46
N SER A 247 10.92 28.13 -7.62
CA SER A 247 11.63 28.41 -8.86
C SER A 247 11.35 27.38 -9.97
N LYS A 248 11.09 26.11 -9.61
CA LYS A 248 10.75 25.04 -10.57
C LYS A 248 9.32 25.15 -11.11
N LEU A 249 8.35 25.59 -10.29
CA LEU A 249 6.98 25.84 -10.74
C LEU A 249 6.88 26.94 -11.80
N GLN A 250 7.83 27.88 -11.81
CA GLN A 250 7.89 28.95 -12.80
C GLN A 250 8.45 28.48 -14.16
N ASN A 251 9.23 27.39 -14.18
CA ASN A 251 9.88 26.85 -15.38
C ASN A 251 9.13 25.69 -16.06
N ASN A 252 8.15 25.05 -15.40
CA ASN A 252 7.57 23.80 -15.90
C ASN A 252 6.29 23.96 -16.76
N ARG A 253 6.14 25.09 -17.47
CA ARG A 253 5.04 25.29 -18.43
C ARG A 253 5.18 24.51 -19.74
N ASN A 254 6.29 23.79 -19.97
CA ASN A 254 6.53 23.07 -21.22
C ASN A 254 7.16 21.69 -20.97
N ARG A 255 6.34 20.62 -20.97
CA ARG A 255 6.57 19.34 -21.68
C ARG A 255 5.55 18.27 -21.28
N ARG A 256 4.99 17.60 -22.28
CA ARG A 256 4.01 16.51 -22.21
C ARG A 256 4.69 15.14 -22.43
N SER A 257 3.98 14.14 -21.91
CA SER A 257 3.90 12.70 -22.28
C SER A 257 5.07 11.77 -21.96
N ASP A 258 4.84 10.92 -20.96
CA ASP A 258 5.00 9.46 -21.03
C ASP A 258 3.96 8.82 -20.08
N LEU A 259 3.12 7.90 -20.59
CA LEU A 259 1.90 7.41 -19.94
C LEU A 259 2.10 6.00 -19.36
N GLN A 260 2.06 5.85 -18.04
CA GLN A 260 1.86 4.56 -17.37
C GLN A 260 0.58 4.62 -16.54
N LYS A 261 -0.29 3.61 -16.70
CA LYS A 261 -1.62 3.51 -16.06
C LYS A 261 -1.58 2.42 -14.98
N ILE A 262 -2.06 2.73 -13.77
CA ILE A 262 -2.39 1.72 -12.74
C ILE A 262 -3.75 1.12 -13.07
N LYS A 263 -3.90 -0.19 -12.88
CA LYS A 263 -5.17 -0.91 -12.93
C LYS A 263 -5.81 -0.90 -11.53
N ILE A 264 -7.06 -0.47 -11.43
CA ILE A 264 -7.86 -0.52 -10.20
C ILE A 264 -9.12 -1.34 -10.53
N GLY A 265 -9.20 -2.56 -10.00
CA GLY A 265 -10.38 -3.44 -10.17
C GLY A 265 -11.45 -3.12 -9.13
N LYS A 266 -12.76 -3.29 -9.46
CA LYS A 266 -13.86 -3.08 -8.48
C LYS A 266 -14.08 -4.22 -7.48
N ASN A 267 -13.13 -5.11 -7.27
CA ASN A 267 -13.21 -6.08 -6.17
C ASN A 267 -12.20 -5.71 -5.08
N TRP A 268 -12.49 -4.60 -4.37
CA TRP A 268 -11.97 -4.38 -3.01
C TRP A 268 -12.79 -5.17 -1.97
N THR A 269 -13.60 -6.12 -2.42
CA THR A 269 -14.37 -7.05 -1.59
C THR A 269 -13.53 -8.19 -1.01
N ASN A 270 -12.21 -8.21 -1.25
CA ASN A 270 -11.31 -9.27 -0.79
C ASN A 270 -9.95 -8.75 -0.28
N LEU A 271 -9.90 -7.52 0.23
CA LEU A 271 -8.69 -6.97 0.86
C LEU A 271 -8.96 -6.87 2.35
N LEU A 272 -8.69 -7.97 3.06
CA LEU A 272 -8.17 -8.12 4.43
C LEU A 272 -8.20 -9.60 4.83
#